data_AF-A0A7C1PJ78-F1
#
_entry.id   AF-A0A7C1PJ78-F1
#
_cell.length_a   1.000
_cell.length_b   1.000
_cell.length_c   1.000
_cell.angle_alpha   90.00
_cell.angle_beta   90.00
_cell.angle_gamma   90.00
#
_symmetry.space_group_name_H-M   'P 1'
#
loop_
_entity.id
_entity.type
_entity.pdbx_description
1 polymer ?
#
loop_
_entity_poly.entity_id
_entity_poly.type
_entity_poly.pdbx_seq_one_letter_code
_entity_poly.pdbx_strand_id
1 'polypeptide(L)'
;MLIGYKHSEETKRKMSKSHMGLPAWNKGKKMPPKKEETKKKLSEAHKGKKLSEETKQKIREINRGSAWGFKKGDKHPSWKGGKSFEPYGIKFNEELKEQIRKRDNYRCQECGIRQDELIGHNKKLDTHHIDYDKRNNIPENLISLCNSCHAQTGFKREDWIIYFNQRA
;
A
#
# COMPACT_ATOMS: atom_id res chain seq x y z
N MET A 1 -36.77 -25.56 8.69
CA MET A 1 -35.72 -25.20 7.70
C MET A 1 -36.36 -24.34 6.62
N LEU A 2 -36.09 -23.03 6.59
CA LEU A 2 -36.55 -22.17 5.50
C LEU A 2 -35.58 -22.32 4.33
N ILE A 3 -35.98 -23.09 3.33
CA ILE A 3 -35.26 -23.24 2.07
C ILE A 3 -35.33 -21.88 1.36
N GLY A 4 -34.18 -21.24 1.13
CA GLY A 4 -34.11 -19.96 0.44
C GLY A 4 -34.71 -20.08 -0.96
N TYR A 5 -35.81 -19.38 -1.22
CA TYR A 5 -36.50 -19.38 -2.51
C TYR A 5 -35.58 -18.75 -3.58
N LYS A 6 -35.23 -19.52 -4.61
CA LYS A 6 -34.49 -19.00 -5.76
C LYS A 6 -35.47 -18.44 -6.78
N HIS A 7 -35.34 -17.16 -7.11
CA HIS A 7 -36.11 -16.55 -8.19
C HIS A 7 -35.86 -17.27 -9.53
N SER A 8 -36.91 -17.36 -10.35
CA SER A 8 -36.79 -17.85 -11.73
C SER A 8 -35.93 -16.91 -12.57
N GLU A 9 -35.36 -17.42 -13.66
CA GLU A 9 -34.59 -16.61 -14.61
C GLU A 9 -35.43 -15.47 -15.20
N GLU A 10 -36.73 -15.69 -15.41
CA GLU A 10 -37.66 -14.65 -15.88
C GLU A 10 -37.79 -13.51 -14.86
N THR A 11 -37.98 -13.84 -13.58
CA THR A 11 -38.07 -12.83 -12.51
C THR A 11 -36.76 -12.05 -12.38
N LYS A 12 -35.61 -12.73 -12.42
CA LYS A 12 -34.29 -12.06 -12.42
C LYS A 12 -34.15 -11.11 -13.60
N ARG A 13 -34.58 -11.51 -14.80
CA ARG A 13 -34.55 -10.69 -16.01
C ARG A 13 -35.44 -9.45 -15.88
N LYS A 14 -36.65 -9.58 -15.34
CA LYS A 14 -37.57 -8.44 -15.11
C LYS A 14 -36.96 -7.43 -14.14
N MET A 15 -36.43 -7.90 -13.01
CA MET A 15 -35.75 -7.04 -12.02
C MET A 15 -34.50 -6.34 -12.59
N SER A 16 -33.73 -7.03 -13.43
CA SER A 16 -32.57 -6.44 -14.09
C SER A 16 -32.97 -5.30 -15.03
N LYS A 17 -33.99 -5.53 -15.87
CA LYS A 17 -34.52 -4.52 -16.80
C LYS A 17 -35.05 -3.29 -16.07
N SER A 18 -35.78 -3.45 -14.96
CA SER A 18 -36.35 -2.33 -14.23
C SER A 18 -35.31 -1.43 -13.55
N HIS A 19 -34.14 -1.96 -13.20
CA HIS A 19 -33.08 -1.18 -12.53
C HIS A 19 -32.05 -0.58 -13.50
N MET A 20 -32.08 -0.98 -14.77
CA MET A 20 -31.07 -0.56 -15.74
C MET A 20 -31.19 0.94 -16.05
N GLY A 21 -30.08 1.67 -15.89
CA GLY A 21 -30.00 3.11 -16.18
C GLY A 21 -30.58 4.03 -15.09
N LEU A 22 -31.27 3.48 -14.08
CA LEU A 22 -31.79 4.30 -12.98
C LEU A 22 -30.66 4.69 -12.02
N PRO A 23 -30.53 5.97 -11.65
CA PRO A 23 -29.60 6.37 -10.61
C PRO A 23 -30.02 5.73 -9.28
N ALA A 24 -29.06 5.26 -8.50
CA ALA A 24 -29.35 4.81 -7.14
C ALA A 24 -29.98 5.96 -6.34
N TRP A 25 -30.96 5.65 -5.48
CA TRP A 25 -31.70 6.65 -4.68
C TRP A 25 -30.81 7.52 -3.76
N ASN A 26 -29.59 7.02 -3.47
CA ASN A 26 -28.57 7.66 -2.67
C ASN A 26 -27.45 8.33 -3.49
N LYS A 27 -27.57 8.37 -4.83
CA LYS A 27 -26.59 9.01 -5.70
C LYS A 27 -26.46 10.49 -5.32
N GLY A 28 -25.24 10.93 -5.00
CA GLY A 28 -24.94 12.30 -4.57
C GLY A 28 -25.28 12.63 -3.12
N LYS A 29 -25.90 11.73 -2.36
CA LYS A 29 -26.21 11.96 -0.93
C LYS A 29 -25.00 11.63 -0.06
N LYS A 30 -24.59 12.56 0.80
CA LYS A 30 -23.60 12.28 1.85
C LYS A 30 -24.25 11.46 2.96
N MET A 31 -23.81 10.22 3.10
CA MET A 31 -24.25 9.38 4.21
C MET A 31 -23.52 9.78 5.50
N PRO A 32 -24.22 9.85 6.64
CA PRO A 32 -23.56 10.10 7.92
C PRO A 32 -22.54 8.99 8.25
N PRO A 33 -21.47 9.31 8.98
CA PRO A 33 -20.52 8.32 9.44
C PRO A 33 -21.21 7.27 10.31
N LYS A 34 -20.85 5.99 10.14
CA LYS A 34 -21.38 4.90 10.95
C LYS A 34 -21.00 5.09 12.43
N LYS A 35 -21.93 4.78 13.34
CA LYS A 35 -21.65 4.68 14.78
C LYS A 35 -20.56 3.64 15.05
N GLU A 36 -19.76 3.87 16.07
CA GLU A 36 -18.61 3.01 16.39
C GLU A 36 -19.02 1.57 16.68
N GLU A 37 -20.12 1.38 17.40
CA GLU A 37 -20.71 0.07 17.66
C GLU A 37 -21.08 -0.68 16.37
N THR A 38 -21.62 0.03 15.37
CA THR A 38 -21.97 -0.55 14.08
C THR A 38 -20.72 -0.97 13.30
N LYS A 39 -19.64 -0.18 13.35
CA LYS A 39 -18.36 -0.54 12.74
C LYS A 39 -17.78 -1.80 13.39
N LYS A 40 -17.85 -1.90 14.72
CA LYS A 40 -17.38 -3.06 15.47
C LYS A 40 -18.15 -4.33 15.10
N LYS A 41 -19.48 -4.29 15.11
CA LYS A 41 -20.34 -5.42 14.72
C LYS A 41 -20.06 -5.89 13.28
N LEU A 42 -19.88 -4.96 12.35
CA LEU A 42 -19.50 -5.27 10.96
C LEU A 42 -18.12 -5.94 10.89
N SER A 43 -17.13 -5.41 11.61
CA SER A 43 -15.79 -5.98 11.65
C SER A 43 -15.81 -7.42 12.19
N GLU A 44 -16.48 -7.64 13.32
CA GLU A 44 -16.64 -8.95 13.94
C GLU A 44 -17.35 -9.95 13.02
N ALA A 45 -18.42 -9.52 12.35
CA ALA A 45 -19.17 -10.38 11.43
C ALA A 45 -18.37 -10.85 10.21
N HIS A 46 -17.33 -10.10 9.81
CA HIS A 46 -16.47 -10.45 8.68
C HIS A 46 -15.14 -11.08 9.10
N LYS A 47 -14.76 -10.97 10.37
CA LYS A 47 -13.51 -11.50 10.90
C LYS A 47 -13.41 -13.00 10.67
N GLY A 48 -12.31 -13.46 10.06
CA GLY A 48 -12.03 -14.88 9.83
C GLY A 48 -12.80 -15.54 8.68
N LYS A 49 -13.74 -14.84 8.02
CA LYS A 49 -14.43 -15.39 6.85
C LYS A 49 -13.47 -15.53 5.67
N LYS A 50 -13.25 -16.77 5.23
CA LYS A 50 -12.46 -17.09 4.03
C LYS A 50 -13.40 -17.19 2.82
N LEU A 51 -12.96 -16.65 1.68
CA LEU A 51 -13.64 -16.88 0.40
C LEU A 51 -13.54 -18.36 0.02
N SER A 52 -14.59 -18.91 -0.60
CA SER A 52 -14.54 -20.24 -1.19
C SER A 52 -13.56 -20.28 -2.36
N GLU A 53 -13.02 -21.47 -2.66
CA GLU A 53 -12.13 -21.64 -3.81
C GLU A 53 -12.81 -21.28 -5.13
N GLU A 54 -14.09 -21.63 -5.30
CA GLU A 54 -14.87 -21.22 -6.46
C GLU A 54 -14.94 -19.69 -6.61
N THR A 55 -15.17 -18.96 -5.52
CA THR A 55 -15.20 -17.49 -5.53
C THR A 55 -13.83 -16.92 -5.86
N LYS A 56 -12.75 -17.47 -5.29
CA LYS A 56 -11.38 -17.06 -5.61
C LYS A 56 -11.05 -17.30 -7.07
N GLN A 57 -11.51 -18.41 -7.64
CA GLN A 57 -11.29 -18.75 -9.04
C GLN A 57 -11.99 -17.75 -9.97
N LYS A 58 -13.28 -17.43 -9.73
CA LYS A 58 -14.00 -16.42 -10.51
C LYS A 58 -13.33 -15.05 -10.46
N ILE A 59 -12.85 -14.63 -9.27
CA ILE A 59 -12.09 -13.38 -9.11
C ILE A 59 -10.80 -13.44 -9.93
N ARG A 60 -10.08 -14.56 -9.94
CA ARG A 60 -8.85 -14.73 -10.73
C ARG A 60 -9.13 -14.65 -12.23
N GLU A 61 -10.21 -15.26 -12.71
CA GLU A 61 -10.62 -15.26 -14.11
C GLU A 61 -10.98 -13.85 -14.59
N ILE A 62 -11.80 -13.11 -13.83
CA ILE A 62 -12.13 -11.70 -14.14
C ILE A 62 -10.88 -10.82 -14.20
N ASN A 63 -9.92 -11.07 -13.32
CA ASN A 63 -8.67 -10.31 -13.26
C ASN A 63 -7.65 -10.72 -14.36
N ARG A 64 -7.80 -11.90 -14.98
CA ARG A 64 -6.96 -12.31 -16.12
C ARG A 64 -7.45 -11.58 -17.36
N GLY A 65 -6.67 -10.62 -17.84
CA GLY A 65 -6.94 -9.93 -19.11
C GLY A 65 -7.80 -8.67 -19.00
N SER A 66 -8.21 -8.28 -17.79
CA SER A 66 -8.78 -6.95 -17.55
C SER A 66 -7.76 -5.86 -17.95
N ALA A 67 -8.15 -4.94 -18.84
CA ALA A 67 -7.41 -3.70 -19.12
C ALA A 67 -7.26 -2.81 -17.87
N TRP A 68 -8.08 -3.09 -16.85
CA TRP A 68 -8.05 -2.52 -15.50
C TRP A 68 -7.36 -3.42 -14.47
N GLY A 69 -6.79 -4.55 -14.90
CA GLY A 69 -6.03 -5.45 -14.04
C GLY A 69 -4.80 -4.71 -13.54
N PHE A 70 -4.51 -4.84 -12.24
CA PHE A 70 -3.31 -4.28 -11.62
C PHE A 70 -2.10 -4.67 -12.47
N LYS A 71 -1.55 -3.71 -13.20
CA LYS A 71 -0.36 -3.94 -14.01
C LYS A 71 0.74 -4.42 -13.05
N LYS A 72 1.43 -5.51 -13.39
CA LYS A 72 2.49 -6.09 -12.56
C LYS A 72 3.79 -6.11 -13.32
N GLY A 73 4.89 -6.15 -12.57
CA GLY A 73 6.23 -6.17 -13.15
C GLY A 73 6.40 -5.01 -14.13
N ASP A 74 6.89 -5.35 -15.30
CA ASP A 74 7.18 -4.42 -16.40
C ASP A 74 6.00 -3.64 -16.95
N LYS A 75 4.79 -4.16 -16.79
CA LYS A 75 3.57 -3.46 -17.21
C LYS A 75 3.23 -2.31 -16.26
N HIS A 76 3.72 -2.30 -15.02
CA HIS A 76 3.36 -1.28 -14.04
C HIS A 76 4.09 0.05 -14.35
N PRO A 77 3.41 1.21 -14.43
CA PRO A 77 4.05 2.48 -14.80
C PRO A 77 5.19 2.92 -13.87
N SER A 78 5.13 2.52 -12.60
CA SER A 78 6.20 2.77 -11.63
C SER A 78 7.32 1.71 -11.63
N TRP A 79 7.30 0.73 -12.54
CA TRP A 79 8.39 -0.24 -12.65
C TRP A 79 9.64 0.43 -13.20
N LYS A 80 10.73 0.26 -12.48
CA LYS A 80 12.03 0.86 -12.80
C LYS A 80 13.03 -0.23 -13.20
N GLY A 81 12.66 -1.09 -14.15
CA GLY A 81 13.57 -2.13 -14.68
C GLY A 81 14.10 -3.12 -13.64
N GLY A 82 13.35 -3.36 -12.56
CA GLY A 82 13.78 -4.29 -11.51
C GLY A 82 14.82 -3.75 -10.53
N LYS A 83 15.02 -2.43 -10.42
CA LYS A 83 15.92 -1.79 -9.41
C LYS A 83 15.78 -2.34 -7.98
N SER A 84 14.59 -2.84 -7.59
CA SER A 84 14.39 -3.49 -6.28
C SER A 84 15.22 -4.77 -6.10
N PHE A 85 15.52 -5.49 -7.17
CA PHE A 85 16.28 -6.75 -7.19
C PHE A 85 17.80 -6.55 -7.24
N GLU A 86 18.28 -5.34 -7.52
CA GLU A 86 19.71 -5.04 -7.50
C GLU A 86 20.31 -5.30 -6.10
N PRO A 87 21.50 -5.90 -6.03
CA PRO A 87 22.13 -6.20 -4.76
C PRO A 87 22.55 -4.93 -4.03
N TYR A 88 22.52 -4.97 -2.70
CA TYR A 88 23.16 -3.96 -1.87
C TYR A 88 24.67 -4.18 -1.83
N GLY A 89 25.44 -3.11 -1.66
CA GLY A 89 26.87 -3.23 -1.38
C GLY A 89 27.11 -3.97 -0.05
N ILE A 90 28.17 -4.77 0.04
CA ILE A 90 28.48 -5.64 1.20
C ILE A 90 28.48 -4.90 2.54
N LYS A 91 28.90 -3.62 2.53
CA LYS A 91 28.94 -2.77 3.73
C LYS A 91 27.57 -2.29 4.21
N PHE A 92 26.50 -2.48 3.44
CA PHE A 92 25.13 -2.09 3.82
C PHE A 92 24.52 -3.11 4.79
N ASN A 93 25.11 -3.21 5.97
CA ASN A 93 24.77 -4.18 7.01
C ASN A 93 24.09 -3.49 8.22
N GLU A 94 23.71 -4.25 9.24
CA GLU A 94 23.04 -3.68 10.43
C GLU A 94 23.93 -2.74 11.24
N GLU A 95 25.25 -2.94 11.23
CA GLU A 95 26.19 -2.05 11.90
C GLU A 95 26.17 -0.65 11.27
N LEU A 96 26.31 -0.56 9.94
CA LEU A 96 26.22 0.72 9.22
C LEU A 96 24.86 1.38 9.44
N LYS A 97 23.75 0.62 9.30
CA LYS A 97 22.41 1.18 9.52
C LYS A 97 22.24 1.75 10.92
N GLU A 98 22.78 1.08 11.95
CA GLU A 98 22.73 1.57 13.32
C GLU A 98 23.59 2.81 13.53
N GLN A 99 24.76 2.90 12.91
CA GLN A 99 25.59 4.12 12.92
C GLN A 99 24.84 5.31 12.33
N ILE A 100 24.13 5.13 11.20
CA ILE A 100 23.33 6.19 10.57
C ILE A 100 22.15 6.59 11.46
N ARG A 101 21.43 5.64 12.05
CA ARG A 101 20.34 5.95 13.00
C ARG A 101 20.85 6.72 14.22
N LYS A 102 22.01 6.35 14.76
CA LYS A 102 22.63 7.03 15.91
C LYS A 102 23.05 8.46 15.54
N ARG A 103 23.68 8.66 14.38
CA ARG A 103 24.02 9.99 13.85
C ARG A 103 22.78 10.88 13.74
N ASP A 104 21.69 10.31 13.23
CA ASP A 104 20.42 10.98 13.02
C ASP A 104 19.57 11.09 14.30
N ASN A 105 20.16 10.78 15.47
CA ASN A 105 19.53 10.82 16.79
C ASN A 105 18.22 10.01 16.87
N TYR A 106 18.15 8.89 16.15
CA TYR A 106 16.96 8.04 16.03
C TYR A 106 15.71 8.81 15.60
N ARG A 107 15.87 9.85 14.78
CA ARG A 107 14.78 10.66 14.22
C ARG A 107 14.74 10.52 12.72
N CYS A 108 13.52 10.43 12.18
CA CYS A 108 13.30 10.60 10.76
C CYS A 108 13.80 11.99 10.34
N GLN A 109 14.72 12.04 9.38
CA GLN A 109 15.31 13.29 8.93
C GLN A 109 14.37 14.12 8.04
N GLU A 110 13.21 13.57 7.69
CA GLU A 110 12.16 14.31 6.97
C GLU A 110 11.09 14.87 7.90
N CYS A 111 10.41 14.03 8.69
CA CYS A 111 9.29 14.47 9.53
C CYS A 111 9.61 14.62 11.02
N GLY A 112 10.82 14.26 11.46
CA GLY A 112 11.27 14.41 12.86
C GLY A 112 10.76 13.38 13.85
N ILE A 113 9.84 12.47 13.45
CA ILE A 113 9.30 11.41 14.32
C ILE A 113 10.44 10.56 14.88
N ARG A 114 10.38 10.28 16.19
CA ARG A 114 11.38 9.42 16.84
C ARG A 114 11.08 7.96 16.57
N GLN A 115 12.12 7.14 16.58
CA GLN A 115 12.01 5.72 16.35
C GLN A 115 11.08 4.99 17.36
N ASP A 116 11.11 5.39 18.62
CA ASP A 116 10.26 4.82 19.69
C ASP A 116 8.79 5.28 19.62
N GLU A 117 8.49 6.31 18.81
CA GLU A 117 7.13 6.76 18.51
C GLU A 117 6.53 6.02 17.29
N LEU A 118 7.29 5.15 16.62
CA LEU A 118 6.80 4.38 15.46
C LEU A 118 5.75 3.34 15.87
N ILE A 119 4.64 3.33 15.12
CA ILE A 119 3.52 2.41 15.31
C ILE A 119 3.57 1.32 14.23
N GLY A 120 3.36 0.07 14.63
CA GLY A 120 3.30 -1.07 13.72
C GLY A 120 4.34 -2.15 14.02
N HIS A 121 4.52 -3.08 13.08
CA HIS A 121 5.39 -4.24 13.24
C HIS A 121 6.89 -3.94 13.09
N ASN A 122 7.26 -2.88 12.36
CA ASN A 122 8.64 -2.44 12.21
C ASN A 122 8.84 -1.11 12.94
N LYS A 123 9.50 -1.17 14.11
CA LYS A 123 9.77 -0.01 14.97
C LYS A 123 11.15 0.59 14.76
N LYS A 124 11.82 0.31 13.62
CA LYS A 124 13.11 0.90 13.27
C LYS A 124 12.96 1.84 12.09
N LEU A 125 13.76 2.91 12.08
CA LEU A 125 13.91 3.77 10.90
C LEU A 125 14.64 3.00 9.80
N ASP A 126 14.23 3.24 8.56
CA ASP A 126 14.88 2.72 7.36
C ASP A 126 16.07 3.62 7.00
N THR A 127 17.16 3.01 6.54
CA THR A 127 18.32 3.74 6.01
C THR A 127 18.19 3.83 4.50
N HIS A 128 18.13 5.04 3.97
CA HIS A 128 17.88 5.32 2.56
C HIS A 128 19.15 5.85 1.87
N HIS A 129 19.46 5.34 0.68
CA HIS A 129 20.48 5.90 -0.22
C HIS A 129 19.91 7.12 -0.96
N ILE A 130 20.46 8.31 -0.73
CA ILE A 130 19.99 9.57 -1.32
C ILE A 130 20.09 9.53 -2.85
N ASP A 131 21.20 9.03 -3.38
CA ASP A 131 21.43 8.87 -4.83
C ASP A 131 20.73 7.64 -5.46
N TYR A 132 20.10 6.80 -4.64
CA TYR A 132 19.49 5.52 -5.03
C TYR A 132 20.46 4.47 -5.61
N ASP A 133 21.79 4.66 -5.53
CA ASP A 133 22.76 3.58 -5.78
C ASP A 133 22.95 2.77 -4.49
N LYS A 134 22.40 1.56 -4.47
CA LYS A 134 22.45 0.63 -3.33
C LYS A 134 23.87 0.20 -2.91
N ARG A 135 24.89 0.57 -3.67
CA ARG A 135 26.30 0.29 -3.39
C ARG A 135 27.03 1.50 -2.82
N ASN A 136 26.48 2.71 -2.96
CA ASN A 136 27.09 3.92 -2.43
C ASN A 136 26.80 4.09 -0.93
N ASN A 137 27.58 3.37 -0.12
CA ASN A 137 27.39 3.27 1.32
C ASN A 137 28.16 4.32 2.14
N ILE A 138 28.58 5.44 1.52
CA ILE A 138 29.19 6.54 2.28
C ILE A 138 28.14 7.14 3.23
N PRO A 139 28.46 7.44 4.50
CA PRO A 139 27.48 7.93 5.46
C PRO A 139 26.71 9.16 4.98
N GLU A 140 27.36 10.06 4.25
CA GLU A 140 26.78 11.31 3.72
C GLU A 140 25.68 11.04 2.67
N ASN A 141 25.74 9.90 1.98
CA ASN A 141 24.72 9.46 1.04
C ASN A 141 23.58 8.66 1.71
N LEU A 142 23.66 8.43 3.02
CA LEU A 142 22.67 7.66 3.77
C LEU A 142 21.88 8.56 4.72
N ILE A 143 20.57 8.32 4.80
CA ILE A 143 19.67 9.11 5.64
C ILE A 143 18.61 8.22 6.34
N SER A 144 18.31 8.49 7.61
CA SER A 144 17.28 7.77 8.37
C SER A 144 15.89 8.32 8.10
N LEU A 145 14.98 7.47 7.61
CA LEU A 145 13.60 7.82 7.31
C LEU A 145 12.60 6.87 7.99
N CYS A 146 11.43 7.39 8.39
CA CYS A 146 10.32 6.54 8.77
C CYS A 146 9.69 5.88 7.53
N ASN A 147 8.94 4.80 7.71
CA ASN A 147 8.33 4.07 6.60
C ASN A 147 7.48 4.96 5.66
N SER A 148 6.74 5.93 6.22
CA SER A 148 5.94 6.86 5.42
C SER A 148 6.80 7.78 4.55
N CYS A 149 7.85 8.39 5.12
CA CYS A 149 8.74 9.28 4.37
C CYS A 149 9.57 8.50 3.36
N HIS A 150 10.07 7.31 3.73
CA HIS A 150 10.78 6.42 2.80
C HIS A 150 9.90 6.01 1.60
N ALA A 151 8.61 5.78 1.81
CA ALA A 151 7.70 5.48 0.70
C ALA A 151 7.54 6.67 -0.27
N GLN A 152 7.59 7.91 0.22
CA GLN A 152 7.48 9.11 -0.60
C GLN A 152 8.68 9.29 -1.53
N THR A 153 9.90 8.94 -1.08
CA THR A 153 11.12 9.00 -1.90
C THR A 153 11.13 7.97 -3.04
N GLY A 154 10.15 7.04 -3.07
CA GLY A 154 9.99 6.11 -4.20
C GLY A 154 9.68 6.79 -5.55
N PHE A 155 9.06 7.98 -5.51
CA PHE A 155 8.56 8.74 -6.66
C PHE A 155 9.38 10.01 -6.89
N LYS A 156 9.50 10.47 -8.15
CA LYS A 156 10.27 11.69 -8.53
C LYS A 156 11.66 11.74 -7.87
N ARG A 157 12.49 10.73 -8.16
CA ARG A 157 13.74 10.50 -7.42
C ARG A 157 14.72 11.66 -7.58
N GLU A 158 14.71 12.27 -8.76
CA GLU A 158 15.53 13.40 -9.14
C GLU A 158 15.26 14.61 -8.21
N ASP A 159 14.00 14.90 -7.93
CA ASP A 159 13.59 15.98 -7.01
C ASP A 159 14.11 15.72 -5.59
N TRP A 160 14.02 14.46 -5.12
CA TRP A 160 14.51 14.08 -3.79
C TRP A 160 16.03 14.11 -3.67
N ILE A 161 16.77 13.73 -4.71
CA ILE A 161 18.24 13.86 -4.75
C ILE A 161 18.61 15.33 -4.56
N ILE A 162 18.00 16.23 -5.34
CA ILE A 162 18.26 17.67 -5.26
C ILE A 162 17.92 18.19 -3.86
N TYR A 163 16.73 17.85 -3.36
CA TYR A 163 16.25 18.29 -2.06
C TYR A 163 17.17 17.89 -0.90
N PHE A 164 17.60 16.63 -0.83
CA PHE A 164 18.49 16.19 0.26
C PHE A 164 19.91 16.77 0.13
N ASN A 165 20.43 16.91 -1.09
CA ASN A 165 21.75 17.51 -1.31
C ASN A 165 21.79 19.01 -0.99
N GLN A 166 20.66 19.71 -1.03
CA GLN A 166 20.56 21.12 -0.63
C GLN A 166 20.39 21.33 0.88
N ARG A 167 20.08 20.27 1.64
CA ARG A 167 19.87 20.31 3.10
C ARG A 167 21.13 19.97 3.90
N ALA A 168 22.16 19.43 3.24
CA ALA A 168 23.41 18.99 3.83
C ALA A 168 24.39 20.16 4.05
#